data_AF-A0A4R4KSP8-F1
#
_entry.id   AF-A0A4R4KSP8-F1
#
_cell.length_a   1.000
_cell.length_b   1.000
_cell.length_c   1.000
_cell.angle_alpha   90.00
_cell.angle_beta   90.00
_cell.angle_gamma   90.00
#
_symmetry.space_group_name_H-M   'P 1'
#
loop_
_entity.id
_entity.type
_entity.pdbx_description
1 polymer ?
#
loop_
_entity_poly.entity_id
_entity_poly.type
_entity_poly.pdbx_seq_one_letter_code
_entity_poly.pdbx_strand_id
1 'polypeptide(L)'
;MSASASATSSSSPSPTATGPTATDPGADPGVDPVFTTDPDLKRSETYRYRVTRPGDHALPAGTVPLRYDVSTAATSPLKAELTKIRDRLAGGSGLALYLTGGTALNDADLAALQTLHRPAGSGGLGLTNLARLHVYNLRSLQGGRECTPDSGLPCAGQIARGGRSPYLWHNGWWDTWVRHLVLDDLEEVKAGTFSNHNLASVSLRAARTVGVMAFGHAPYARLAVVYLPSATAIGRHAFRRNQYLVKVNLPRAATVDEFAFDDTSRLRYFAAANLESLGRNALNDTHALRAVHLPKLTYLGINCFDLNGDAASGTGLKVLRLPKLQTLDKNAITGFANLRQVWAPALTTAWHDSITNNPRLSTVYAPGLRKLGPRVFANNAALRSVYLGARPPAQDPAAFTGTDASKLTLHHPGGDPWASFRPAGNAGLRVVEQ
;
A
#
# COMPACT_ATOMS: atom_id res chain seq x y z
N MET A 1 4.46 7.30 83.46
CA MET A 1 5.11 8.62 83.57
C MET A 1 6.09 8.78 82.43
N SER A 2 6.11 9.98 81.85
CA SER A 2 7.03 10.51 80.84
C SER A 2 7.08 9.89 79.45
N ALA A 3 6.48 10.64 78.52
CA ALA A 3 6.79 10.68 77.11
C ALA A 3 8.19 11.29 76.87
N SER A 4 8.89 10.80 75.85
CA SER A 4 10.00 11.49 75.20
C SER A 4 9.83 11.34 73.70
N ALA A 5 9.70 12.47 73.02
CA ALA A 5 9.47 12.59 71.59
C ALA A 5 10.80 12.57 70.84
N SER A 6 10.92 11.70 69.84
CA SER A 6 12.00 11.74 68.85
C SER A 6 11.45 12.32 67.54
N ALA A 7 11.84 13.55 67.23
CA ALA A 7 11.54 14.21 65.97
C ALA A 7 12.40 13.60 64.83
N THR A 8 11.76 12.91 63.89
CA THR A 8 12.38 12.51 62.63
C THR A 8 12.14 13.60 61.59
N SER A 9 13.22 14.23 61.14
CA SER A 9 13.25 15.17 60.03
C SER A 9 12.92 14.46 58.71
N SER A 10 11.70 14.63 58.20
CA SER A 10 11.36 14.28 56.82
C SER A 10 11.69 15.47 55.92
N SER A 11 12.82 15.42 55.22
CA SER A 11 13.16 16.34 54.15
C SER A 11 12.20 16.14 52.97
N SER A 12 11.33 17.10 52.73
CA SER A 12 10.55 17.21 51.49
C SER A 12 11.50 17.37 50.30
N PRO A 13 11.42 16.54 49.24
CA PRO A 13 12.06 16.87 47.98
C PRO A 13 11.25 17.96 47.28
N SER A 14 11.85 19.13 47.06
CA SER A 14 11.30 20.15 46.16
C SER A 14 11.18 19.57 44.74
N PRO A 15 10.09 19.87 44.00
CA PRO A 15 9.95 19.45 42.62
C PRO A 15 10.82 20.38 41.75
N THR A 16 12.07 20.00 41.50
CA THR A 16 12.85 20.65 40.45
C THR A 16 12.22 20.31 39.10
N ALA A 17 11.78 21.38 38.44
CA ALA A 17 11.18 21.39 37.12
C ALA A 17 12.00 20.58 36.10
N THR A 18 11.48 19.42 35.71
CA THR A 18 11.88 18.77 34.47
C THR A 18 11.05 19.38 33.34
N GLY A 19 11.63 20.35 32.63
CA GLY A 19 11.18 20.66 31.27
C GLY A 19 11.28 19.42 30.38
N PRO A 20 10.62 19.39 29.20
CA PRO A 20 10.69 18.26 28.30
C PRO A 20 12.16 18.07 27.89
N THR A 21 12.77 16.97 28.34
CA THR A 21 14.06 16.50 27.85
C THR A 21 14.03 16.52 26.33
N ALA A 22 14.95 17.25 25.70
CA ALA A 22 15.12 17.27 24.26
C ALA A 22 15.26 15.81 23.79
N THR A 23 14.23 15.27 23.14
CA THR A 23 14.24 13.92 22.59
C THR A 23 15.41 13.81 21.62
N ASP A 24 16.32 12.86 21.87
CA ASP A 24 17.44 12.55 20.97
C ASP A 24 16.89 12.43 19.54
N PRO A 25 17.28 13.34 18.62
CA PRO A 25 16.75 13.35 17.26
C PRO A 25 17.16 12.10 16.46
N GLY A 26 18.21 11.40 16.91
CA GLY A 26 18.69 10.15 16.32
C GLY A 26 17.98 8.90 16.83
N ALA A 27 17.28 8.99 17.96
CA ALA A 27 16.51 7.87 18.49
C ALA A 27 15.52 7.36 17.45
N ASP A 28 15.48 6.04 17.28
CA ASP A 28 14.51 5.41 16.39
C ASP A 28 13.09 5.69 16.94
N PRO A 29 12.21 6.34 16.17
CA PRO A 29 10.86 6.66 16.62
C PRO A 29 9.97 5.42 16.86
N GLY A 30 10.44 4.22 16.49
CA GLY A 30 9.74 2.96 16.67
C GLY A 30 8.72 2.68 15.57
N VAL A 31 8.27 1.42 15.52
CA VAL A 31 7.18 1.02 14.62
C VAL A 31 5.85 1.51 15.20
N ASP A 32 4.98 2.06 14.35
CA ASP A 32 3.64 2.46 14.79
C ASP A 32 2.90 1.24 15.39
N PRO A 33 2.32 1.35 16.61
CA PRO A 33 1.66 0.24 17.29
C PRO A 33 0.52 -0.41 16.49
N VAL A 34 -0.05 0.28 15.50
CA VAL A 34 -1.09 -0.30 14.64
C VAL A 34 -0.60 -1.56 13.93
N PHE A 35 0.70 -1.66 13.59
CA PHE A 35 1.27 -2.81 12.89
C PHE A 35 1.47 -4.04 13.78
N THR A 36 1.38 -3.91 15.11
CA THR A 36 1.44 -5.03 16.06
C THR A 36 0.08 -5.36 16.68
N THR A 37 -0.85 -4.42 16.68
CA THR A 37 -2.16 -4.55 17.34
C THR A 37 -3.31 -4.87 16.37
N ASP A 38 -3.28 -4.33 15.15
CA ASP A 38 -4.36 -4.50 14.17
C ASP A 38 -4.39 -5.92 13.57
N PRO A 39 -5.54 -6.62 13.55
CA PRO A 39 -5.64 -8.01 13.12
C PRO A 39 -5.37 -8.25 11.63
N ASP A 40 -5.43 -7.21 10.78
CA ASP A 40 -5.12 -7.33 9.36
C ASP A 40 -3.64 -7.03 9.08
N LEU A 41 -3.05 -6.10 9.85
CA LEU A 41 -1.67 -5.67 9.65
C LEU A 41 -0.66 -6.58 10.36
N LYS A 42 -1.01 -7.18 11.50
CA LYS A 42 -0.13 -8.09 12.24
C LYS A 42 -0.02 -9.51 11.64
N ARG A 43 -0.78 -9.79 10.57
CA ARG A 43 -0.83 -11.13 9.96
C ARG A 43 0.54 -11.52 9.44
N SER A 44 1.01 -12.69 9.87
CA SER A 44 2.18 -13.38 9.33
C SER A 44 1.72 -14.72 8.77
N GLU A 45 1.98 -14.98 7.48
CA GLU A 45 1.46 -16.17 6.81
C GLU A 45 2.39 -17.38 6.90
N THR A 46 1.80 -18.55 7.15
CA THR A 46 2.45 -19.87 7.04
C THR A 46 1.82 -20.75 5.96
N TYR A 47 0.95 -20.20 5.10
CA TYR A 47 0.26 -20.92 4.03
C TYR A 47 1.21 -21.82 3.24
N ARG A 48 0.91 -23.12 3.30
CA ARG A 48 1.46 -24.14 2.41
C ARG A 48 0.28 -24.72 1.65
N TYR A 49 0.34 -24.63 0.33
CA TYR A 49 -0.68 -25.17 -0.56
C TYR A 49 -0.91 -26.67 -0.27
N ARG A 50 -2.19 -27.05 -0.18
CA ARG A 50 -2.68 -28.43 -0.20
C ARG A 50 -3.99 -28.47 -0.96
N VAL A 51 -4.21 -29.52 -1.74
CA VAL A 51 -5.47 -29.71 -2.49
C VAL A 51 -6.65 -29.72 -1.52
N THR A 52 -7.57 -28.80 -1.72
CA THR A 52 -8.77 -28.62 -0.88
C THR A 52 -9.90 -29.55 -1.32
N ARG A 53 -10.52 -30.25 -0.39
CA ARG A 53 -11.71 -31.09 -0.58
C ARG A 53 -12.95 -30.38 -0.02
N PRO A 54 -14.16 -30.70 -0.52
CA PRO A 54 -15.41 -30.26 0.10
C PRO A 54 -15.42 -30.61 1.58
N GLY A 55 -15.55 -29.60 2.45
CA GLY A 55 -15.52 -29.75 3.91
C GLY A 55 -14.20 -29.36 4.60
N ASP A 56 -13.10 -29.17 3.86
CA ASP A 56 -11.80 -28.79 4.44
C ASP A 56 -11.79 -27.37 5.03
N HIS A 57 -12.75 -26.53 4.62
CA HIS A 57 -12.95 -25.19 5.16
C HIS A 57 -14.41 -25.00 5.55
N ALA A 58 -14.61 -24.39 6.72
CA ALA A 58 -15.92 -23.89 7.10
C ALA A 58 -16.38 -22.84 6.07
N LEU A 59 -17.40 -23.21 5.29
CA LEU A 59 -18.00 -22.30 4.34
C LEU A 59 -18.97 -21.36 5.08
N PRO A 60 -19.02 -20.06 4.73
CA PRO A 60 -20.04 -19.18 5.27
C PRO A 60 -21.45 -19.71 5.01
N ALA A 61 -22.38 -19.45 5.92
CA ALA A 61 -23.78 -19.88 5.80
C ALA A 61 -24.39 -19.47 4.45
N GLY A 62 -25.18 -20.38 3.86
CA GLY A 62 -25.80 -20.20 2.55
C GLY A 62 -24.85 -20.39 1.36
N THR A 63 -23.63 -20.90 1.56
CA THR A 63 -22.70 -21.22 0.47
C THR A 63 -22.92 -22.66 0.00
N VAL A 64 -23.21 -22.84 -1.29
CA VAL A 64 -23.49 -24.14 -1.90
C VAL A 64 -22.20 -24.75 -2.46
N PRO A 65 -21.76 -25.93 -1.99
CA PRO A 65 -20.60 -26.60 -2.57
C PRO A 65 -20.95 -27.35 -3.85
N LEU A 66 -20.03 -27.31 -4.82
CA LEU A 66 -20.06 -28.08 -6.07
C LEU A 66 -18.65 -28.62 -6.36
N ARG A 67 -18.53 -29.92 -6.62
CA ARG A 67 -17.31 -30.52 -7.16
C ARG A 67 -17.42 -30.56 -8.68
N TYR A 68 -16.39 -30.13 -9.39
CA TYR A 68 -16.38 -30.07 -10.85
C TYR A 68 -15.09 -30.67 -11.41
N ASP A 69 -15.25 -31.68 -12.28
CA ASP A 69 -14.12 -32.30 -12.99
C ASP A 69 -13.87 -31.57 -14.32
N VAL A 70 -12.81 -30.76 -14.35
CA VAL A 70 -12.50 -29.94 -15.53
C VAL A 70 -12.09 -30.79 -16.75
N SER A 71 -11.68 -32.04 -16.55
CA SER A 71 -11.36 -32.96 -17.65
C SER A 71 -12.60 -33.38 -18.45
N THR A 72 -13.80 -33.24 -17.86
CA THR A 72 -15.07 -33.60 -18.49
C THR A 72 -15.77 -32.43 -19.17
N ALA A 73 -15.17 -31.24 -19.23
CA ALA A 73 -15.82 -30.02 -19.70
C ALA A 73 -16.43 -30.10 -21.11
N ALA A 74 -15.88 -30.96 -21.99
CA ALA A 74 -16.39 -31.16 -23.34
C ALA A 74 -17.76 -31.87 -23.38
N THR A 75 -18.05 -32.75 -22.42
CA THR A 75 -19.28 -33.54 -22.35
C THR A 75 -20.20 -33.12 -21.22
N SER A 76 -19.66 -32.52 -20.16
CA SER A 76 -20.36 -32.03 -18.98
C SER A 76 -19.82 -30.65 -18.58
N PRO A 77 -20.12 -29.59 -19.35
CA PRO A 77 -19.61 -28.24 -19.07
C PRO A 77 -20.17 -27.71 -17.74
N LEU A 78 -19.43 -26.81 -17.10
CA LEU A 78 -19.75 -26.28 -15.77
C LEU A 78 -21.15 -25.68 -15.71
N LYS A 79 -21.61 -25.03 -16.79
CA LYS A 79 -22.96 -24.48 -16.88
C LYS A 79 -24.05 -25.54 -16.70
N ALA A 80 -23.86 -26.74 -17.26
CA ALA A 80 -24.81 -27.84 -17.12
C ALA A 80 -24.85 -28.34 -15.68
N GLU A 81 -23.69 -28.47 -15.03
CA GLU A 81 -23.61 -28.86 -13.61
C GLU A 81 -24.23 -27.81 -12.67
N LEU A 82 -23.98 -26.53 -12.92
CA LEU A 82 -24.60 -25.42 -12.17
C LEU A 82 -26.13 -25.40 -12.34
N THR A 83 -26.63 -25.76 -13.52
CA THR A 83 -28.08 -25.84 -13.79
C THR A 83 -28.74 -26.93 -12.93
N LYS A 84 -28.10 -28.09 -12.76
CA LYS A 84 -28.62 -29.18 -11.91
C LYS A 84 -28.81 -28.78 -10.45
N ILE A 85 -28.02 -27.82 -9.95
CA ILE A 85 -28.09 -27.32 -8.57
C ILE A 85 -28.69 -25.91 -8.47
N ARG A 86 -29.36 -25.42 -9.52
CA ARG A 86 -29.85 -24.04 -9.61
C ARG A 86 -30.75 -23.64 -8.44
N ASP A 87 -31.71 -24.48 -8.05
CA ASP A 87 -32.65 -24.12 -6.98
C ASP A 87 -31.97 -23.98 -5.61
N ARG A 88 -30.96 -24.83 -5.34
CA ARG A 88 -30.11 -24.69 -4.15
C ARG A 88 -29.31 -23.40 -4.18
N LEU A 89 -28.77 -23.02 -5.35
CA LEU A 89 -28.05 -21.75 -5.53
C LEU A 89 -28.98 -20.54 -5.39
N ALA A 90 -30.22 -20.62 -5.88
CA ALA A 90 -31.20 -19.54 -5.80
C ALA A 90 -31.63 -19.25 -4.35
N GLY A 91 -31.72 -20.30 -3.51
CA GLY A 91 -31.92 -20.18 -2.06
C GLY A 91 -30.65 -19.86 -1.25
N GLY A 92 -29.48 -19.79 -1.90
CA GLY A 92 -28.19 -19.54 -1.28
C GLY A 92 -27.68 -18.11 -1.47
N SER A 93 -26.50 -17.83 -0.90
CA SER A 93 -25.78 -16.56 -1.03
C SER A 93 -24.36 -16.73 -1.59
N GLY A 94 -23.89 -17.97 -1.78
CA GLY A 94 -22.57 -18.22 -2.34
C GLY A 94 -22.42 -19.57 -3.02
N LEU A 95 -21.35 -19.69 -3.81
CA LEU A 95 -20.91 -20.90 -4.48
C LEU A 95 -19.49 -21.23 -4.02
N ALA A 96 -19.25 -22.49 -3.69
CA ALA A 96 -17.92 -23.03 -3.47
C ALA A 96 -17.64 -24.13 -4.50
N LEU A 97 -16.77 -23.83 -5.46
CA LEU A 97 -16.40 -24.71 -6.57
C LEU A 97 -15.08 -25.42 -6.25
N TYR A 98 -15.07 -26.74 -6.23
CA TYR A 98 -13.89 -27.57 -5.99
C TYR A 98 -13.47 -28.25 -7.29
N LEU A 99 -12.35 -27.79 -7.88
CA LEU A 99 -11.86 -28.31 -9.15
C LEU A 99 -11.10 -29.63 -8.97
N THR A 100 -11.49 -30.65 -9.74
CA THR A 100 -10.77 -31.93 -9.90
C THR A 100 -10.43 -32.20 -11.35
N GLY A 101 -9.54 -33.16 -11.62
CA GLY A 101 -9.10 -33.48 -12.99
C GLY A 101 -8.21 -32.42 -13.66
N GLY A 102 -7.94 -31.29 -12.98
CA GLY A 102 -7.09 -30.20 -13.45
C GLY A 102 -7.20 -28.97 -12.54
N THR A 103 -6.53 -27.87 -12.92
CA THR A 103 -6.37 -26.65 -12.09
C THR A 103 -6.70 -25.35 -12.81
N ALA A 104 -7.40 -25.43 -13.94
CA ALA A 104 -7.75 -24.30 -14.79
C ALA A 104 -9.15 -24.50 -15.36
N LEU A 105 -9.86 -23.40 -15.58
CA LEU A 105 -11.13 -23.37 -16.31
C LEU A 105 -10.87 -22.93 -17.75
N ASN A 106 -11.51 -23.60 -18.72
CA ASN A 106 -11.57 -23.08 -20.08
C ASN A 106 -12.44 -21.81 -20.12
N ASP A 107 -12.41 -21.10 -21.26
CA ASP A 107 -13.11 -19.82 -21.41
C ASP A 107 -14.64 -19.96 -21.24
N ALA A 108 -15.24 -21.07 -21.69
CA ALA A 108 -16.68 -21.29 -21.58
C ALA A 108 -17.13 -21.52 -20.14
N ASP A 109 -16.38 -22.32 -19.37
CA ASP A 109 -16.66 -22.57 -17.96
C ASP A 109 -16.42 -21.32 -17.10
N LEU A 110 -15.35 -20.57 -17.40
CA LEU A 110 -15.10 -19.29 -16.74
C LEU A 110 -16.23 -18.29 -17.00
N ALA A 111 -16.69 -18.19 -18.26
CA ALA A 111 -17.82 -17.34 -18.63
C ALA A 111 -19.13 -17.77 -17.93
N ALA A 112 -19.38 -19.08 -17.81
CA ALA A 112 -20.53 -19.61 -17.08
C ALA A 112 -20.52 -19.18 -15.60
N LEU A 113 -19.35 -19.21 -14.96
CA LEU A 113 -19.17 -18.79 -13.57
C LEU A 113 -19.36 -17.28 -13.39
N GLN A 114 -18.83 -16.50 -14.31
CA GLN A 114 -18.89 -15.03 -14.29
C GLN A 114 -20.32 -14.49 -14.51
N THR A 115 -21.14 -15.20 -15.27
CA THR A 115 -22.45 -14.71 -15.73
C THR A 115 -23.66 -15.23 -14.95
N LEU A 116 -23.46 -15.96 -13.83
CA LEU A 116 -24.54 -16.64 -13.09
C LEU A 116 -25.77 -15.78 -12.78
N HIS A 117 -25.57 -14.51 -12.40
CA HIS A 117 -26.64 -13.57 -12.06
C HIS A 117 -27.49 -13.14 -13.27
N ARG A 118 -26.94 -13.22 -14.49
CA ARG A 118 -27.63 -12.78 -15.70
C ARG A 118 -28.82 -13.68 -16.01
N PRO A 119 -29.85 -13.17 -16.69
CA PRO A 119 -30.95 -14.01 -17.18
C PRO A 119 -30.45 -15.15 -18.07
N ALA A 120 -31.23 -16.24 -18.15
CA ALA A 120 -30.89 -17.41 -18.96
C ALA A 120 -30.65 -17.06 -20.44
N GLY A 121 -31.46 -16.15 -21.00
CA GLY A 121 -31.33 -15.65 -22.38
C GLY A 121 -30.04 -14.86 -22.64
N SER A 122 -29.33 -14.42 -21.61
CA SER A 122 -28.04 -13.72 -21.70
C SER A 122 -26.86 -14.60 -21.26
N GLY A 123 -27.06 -15.92 -21.23
CA GLY A 123 -26.03 -16.89 -20.89
C GLY A 123 -25.91 -17.25 -19.40
N GLY A 124 -26.64 -16.58 -18.50
CA GLY A 124 -26.61 -16.84 -17.06
C GLY A 124 -27.64 -17.85 -16.56
N LEU A 125 -27.96 -17.81 -15.26
CA LEU A 125 -28.97 -18.66 -14.59
C LEU A 125 -30.00 -17.88 -13.76
N GLY A 126 -29.94 -16.55 -13.76
CA GLY A 126 -30.81 -15.65 -13.00
C GLY A 126 -30.56 -15.67 -11.49
N LEU A 127 -29.35 -16.03 -11.06
CA LEU A 127 -28.98 -16.21 -9.65
C LEU A 127 -28.58 -14.89 -8.99
N THR A 128 -29.55 -14.01 -8.73
CA THR A 128 -29.32 -12.63 -8.27
C THR A 128 -28.98 -12.49 -6.78
N ASN A 129 -29.23 -13.53 -5.97
CA ASN A 129 -28.93 -13.53 -4.52
C ASN A 129 -27.47 -13.87 -4.20
N LEU A 130 -26.72 -14.40 -5.16
CA LEU A 130 -25.33 -14.79 -4.94
C LEU A 130 -24.43 -13.55 -4.80
N ALA A 131 -23.52 -13.60 -3.84
CA ALA A 131 -22.52 -12.55 -3.62
C ALA A 131 -21.12 -13.10 -3.28
N ARG A 132 -20.99 -14.40 -3.03
CA ARG A 132 -19.73 -15.04 -2.60
C ARG A 132 -19.32 -16.16 -3.53
N LEU A 133 -18.06 -16.14 -3.94
CA LEU A 133 -17.45 -17.18 -4.77
C LEU A 133 -16.17 -17.68 -4.13
N HIS A 134 -16.10 -18.98 -3.91
CA HIS A 134 -14.86 -19.70 -3.61
C HIS A 134 -14.56 -20.62 -4.79
N VAL A 135 -13.33 -20.56 -5.32
CA VAL A 135 -12.83 -21.58 -6.25
C VAL A 135 -11.56 -22.17 -5.68
N TYR A 136 -11.63 -23.44 -5.33
CA TYR A 136 -10.54 -24.22 -4.78
C TYR A 136 -9.82 -24.97 -5.89
N ASN A 137 -8.49 -25.07 -5.77
CA ASN A 137 -7.59 -25.70 -6.73
C ASN A 137 -7.51 -25.00 -8.11
N LEU A 138 -7.97 -23.75 -8.22
CA LEU A 138 -7.73 -22.92 -9.41
C LEU A 138 -6.36 -22.24 -9.30
N ARG A 139 -5.40 -22.69 -10.11
CA ARG A 139 -4.01 -22.19 -10.05
C ARG A 139 -3.69 -21.14 -11.12
N SER A 140 -4.46 -21.12 -12.20
CA SER A 140 -4.32 -20.14 -13.26
C SER A 140 -5.66 -19.53 -13.63
N LEU A 141 -5.62 -18.25 -13.99
CA LEU A 141 -6.76 -17.50 -14.49
C LEU A 141 -6.28 -16.65 -15.66
N GLN A 142 -7.13 -16.50 -16.67
CA GLN A 142 -6.88 -15.68 -17.85
C GLN A 142 -6.70 -14.21 -17.43
N GLY A 143 -5.82 -13.50 -18.14
CA GLY A 143 -5.71 -12.05 -18.03
C GLY A 143 -6.94 -11.35 -18.61
N GLY A 144 -7.10 -10.07 -18.28
CA GLY A 144 -7.93 -9.19 -19.09
C GLY A 144 -7.36 -9.12 -20.51
N ARG A 145 -8.23 -8.90 -21.50
CA ARG A 145 -7.82 -8.55 -22.86
C ARG A 145 -7.87 -7.04 -22.99
N GLU A 146 -6.75 -6.41 -23.32
CA GLU A 146 -6.76 -5.00 -23.67
C GLU A 146 -7.66 -4.81 -24.90
N CYS A 147 -8.51 -3.79 -24.88
CA CYS A 147 -9.52 -3.61 -25.90
C CYS A 147 -9.56 -2.15 -26.37
N THR A 148 -10.12 -1.92 -27.55
CA THR A 148 -10.20 -0.59 -28.18
C THR A 148 -11.67 -0.28 -28.47
N PRO A 149 -12.04 0.99 -28.76
CA PRO A 149 -13.39 1.32 -29.24
C PRO A 149 -13.84 0.44 -30.43
N ASP A 150 -12.90 0.03 -31.28
CA ASP A 150 -13.17 -0.78 -32.48
C ASP A 150 -13.08 -2.31 -32.23
N SER A 151 -12.73 -2.74 -31.02
CA SER A 151 -12.50 -4.17 -30.73
C SER A 151 -13.78 -5.03 -30.69
N GLY A 152 -14.96 -4.40 -30.67
CA GLY A 152 -16.24 -5.10 -30.50
C GLY A 152 -16.44 -5.73 -29.12
N LEU A 153 -15.52 -5.49 -28.17
CA LEU A 153 -15.60 -6.01 -26.81
C LEU A 153 -16.31 -5.00 -25.89
N PRO A 154 -17.08 -5.47 -24.88
CA PRO A 154 -17.56 -4.59 -23.83
C PRO A 154 -16.37 -4.19 -22.94
N CYS A 155 -15.74 -3.06 -23.28
CA CYS A 155 -14.53 -2.56 -22.64
C CYS A 155 -14.80 -1.88 -21.29
N ALA A 156 -14.22 -2.43 -20.22
CA ALA A 156 -14.17 -1.77 -18.92
C ALA A 156 -13.04 -0.73 -18.95
N GLY A 157 -13.41 0.54 -19.00
CA GLY A 157 -12.45 1.64 -19.14
C GLY A 157 -12.05 2.35 -17.85
N GLN A 158 -10.83 2.87 -17.82
CA GLN A 158 -10.36 3.89 -16.88
C GLN A 158 -9.52 4.93 -17.60
N ILE A 159 -9.82 6.21 -17.39
CA ILE A 159 -8.97 7.31 -17.89
C ILE A 159 -7.83 7.53 -16.90
N ALA A 160 -6.58 7.28 -17.30
CA ALA A 160 -5.42 7.60 -16.48
C ALA A 160 -5.37 9.11 -16.18
N ARG A 161 -5.06 9.52 -14.94
CA ARG A 161 -4.84 10.94 -14.60
C ARG A 161 -3.73 11.51 -15.49
N GLY A 162 -4.04 12.55 -16.27
CA GLY A 162 -3.13 13.17 -17.25
C GLY A 162 -3.00 12.43 -18.59
N GLY A 163 -3.70 11.32 -18.82
CA GLY A 163 -3.67 10.57 -20.07
C GLY A 163 -4.82 10.93 -21.01
N ARG A 164 -4.55 10.96 -22.32
CA ARG A 164 -5.58 10.98 -23.38
C ARG A 164 -6.14 9.59 -23.70
N SER A 165 -5.48 8.52 -23.25
CA SER A 165 -5.83 7.13 -23.55
C SER A 165 -6.37 6.41 -22.33
N PRO A 166 -7.62 5.91 -22.35
CA PRO A 166 -8.13 5.06 -21.29
C PRO A 166 -7.44 3.68 -21.32
N TYR A 167 -7.13 3.12 -20.16
CA TYR A 167 -6.90 1.67 -20.04
C TYR A 167 -8.26 0.99 -20.21
N LEU A 168 -8.41 0.27 -21.30
CA LEU A 168 -9.63 -0.43 -21.65
C LEU A 168 -9.34 -1.93 -21.55
N TRP A 169 -9.99 -2.60 -20.60
CA TRP A 169 -9.87 -4.04 -20.43
C TRP A 169 -11.22 -4.69 -20.64
N HIS A 170 -11.27 -5.67 -21.52
CA HIS A 170 -12.32 -6.66 -21.50
C HIS A 170 -11.94 -7.75 -20.50
N ASN A 171 -12.73 -7.89 -19.44
CA ASN A 171 -12.64 -8.98 -18.49
C ASN A 171 -14.06 -9.39 -18.07
N GLY A 172 -14.26 -10.69 -17.79
CA GLY A 172 -15.57 -11.19 -17.39
C GLY A 172 -15.92 -10.92 -15.92
N TRP A 173 -15.09 -10.17 -15.19
CA TRP A 173 -15.31 -9.82 -13.78
C TRP A 173 -15.83 -8.38 -13.60
N TRP A 174 -15.90 -7.62 -14.68
CA TRP A 174 -16.64 -6.36 -14.73
C TRP A 174 -18.14 -6.65 -14.69
N ASP A 175 -18.88 -5.90 -13.88
CA ASP A 175 -20.30 -6.16 -13.58
C ASP A 175 -20.53 -7.58 -13.03
N THR A 176 -19.58 -8.07 -12.23
CA THR A 176 -19.71 -9.37 -11.59
C THR A 176 -20.71 -9.33 -10.42
N TRP A 177 -21.38 -10.46 -10.21
CA TRP A 177 -22.18 -10.74 -9.01
C TRP A 177 -21.32 -10.93 -7.76
N VAL A 178 -20.04 -11.25 -7.94
CA VAL A 178 -19.14 -11.56 -6.83
C VAL A 178 -18.79 -10.28 -6.08
N ARG A 179 -19.07 -10.28 -4.78
CA ARG A 179 -18.62 -9.27 -3.82
C ARG A 179 -17.49 -9.80 -2.95
N HIS A 180 -17.48 -11.10 -2.66
CA HIS A 180 -16.48 -11.77 -1.85
C HIS A 180 -15.86 -12.91 -2.65
N LEU A 181 -14.59 -12.76 -3.03
CA LEU A 181 -13.87 -13.71 -3.87
C LEU A 181 -12.77 -14.42 -3.09
N VAL A 182 -12.72 -15.75 -3.17
CA VAL A 182 -11.63 -16.57 -2.61
C VAL A 182 -11.06 -17.44 -3.73
N LEU A 183 -9.82 -17.16 -4.12
CA LEU A 183 -9.01 -17.94 -5.07
C LEU A 183 -7.63 -18.17 -4.45
N ASP A 184 -7.59 -18.83 -3.30
CA ASP A 184 -6.38 -18.93 -2.48
C ASP A 184 -5.24 -19.71 -3.14
N ASP A 185 -5.54 -20.51 -4.15
CA ASP A 185 -4.58 -21.32 -4.90
C ASP A 185 -4.10 -20.65 -6.19
N LEU A 186 -4.64 -19.48 -6.54
CA LEU A 186 -4.26 -18.73 -7.73
C LEU A 186 -2.81 -18.23 -7.57
N GLU A 187 -1.91 -18.70 -8.43
CA GLU A 187 -0.47 -18.42 -8.29
C GLU A 187 -0.09 -17.04 -8.87
N GLU A 188 -0.86 -16.53 -9.82
CA GLU A 188 -0.63 -15.26 -10.50
C GLU A 188 -1.97 -14.57 -10.80
N VAL A 189 -2.04 -13.27 -10.51
CA VAL A 189 -3.11 -12.41 -11.04
C VAL A 189 -2.56 -11.68 -12.26
N LYS A 190 -3.03 -12.04 -13.45
CA LYS A 190 -2.55 -11.44 -14.70
C LYS A 190 -3.06 -10.01 -14.89
N ALA A 191 -2.48 -9.32 -15.86
CA ALA A 191 -2.87 -7.95 -16.18
C ALA A 191 -4.37 -7.84 -16.48
N GLY A 192 -5.02 -6.81 -15.95
CA GLY A 192 -6.44 -6.51 -16.18
C GLY A 192 -7.45 -7.55 -15.71
N THR A 193 -7.04 -8.64 -15.03
CA THR A 193 -7.93 -9.77 -14.67
C THR A 193 -9.18 -9.32 -13.91
N PHE A 194 -9.04 -8.45 -12.91
CA PHE A 194 -10.14 -7.91 -12.10
C PHE A 194 -10.27 -6.39 -12.26
N SER A 195 -9.88 -5.82 -13.40
CA SER A 195 -10.03 -4.37 -13.62
C SER A 195 -11.51 -3.98 -13.57
N ASN A 196 -11.84 -2.88 -12.89
CA ASN A 196 -13.21 -2.40 -12.65
C ASN A 196 -14.15 -3.43 -11.96
N HIS A 197 -13.59 -4.24 -11.06
CA HIS A 197 -14.36 -5.21 -10.28
C HIS A 197 -15.34 -4.55 -9.27
N ASN A 198 -16.39 -5.27 -8.85
CA ASN A 198 -17.26 -4.83 -7.73
C ASN A 198 -16.97 -5.55 -6.39
N LEU A 199 -15.79 -6.17 -6.27
CA LEU A 199 -15.35 -6.88 -5.06
C LEU A 199 -15.24 -5.95 -3.85
N ALA A 200 -15.80 -6.40 -2.73
CA ALA A 200 -15.61 -5.83 -1.40
C ALA A 200 -14.49 -6.56 -0.61
N SER A 201 -14.25 -7.84 -0.90
CA SER A 201 -13.12 -8.59 -0.35
C SER A 201 -12.56 -9.60 -1.35
N VAL A 202 -11.24 -9.79 -1.29
CA VAL A 202 -10.53 -10.81 -2.07
C VAL A 202 -9.56 -11.58 -1.16
N SER A 203 -9.46 -12.90 -1.35
CA SER A 203 -8.44 -13.74 -0.74
C SER A 203 -7.68 -14.48 -1.83
N LEU A 204 -6.38 -14.19 -1.94
CA LEU A 204 -5.45 -14.71 -2.95
C LEU A 204 -4.13 -15.14 -2.29
N ARG A 205 -4.20 -16.12 -1.38
CA ARG A 205 -3.06 -16.47 -0.52
C ARG A 205 -1.82 -16.96 -1.27
N ALA A 206 -1.97 -17.68 -2.39
CA ALA A 206 -0.85 -18.20 -3.19
C ALA A 206 -0.32 -17.21 -4.25
N ALA A 207 -1.01 -16.09 -4.50
CA ALA A 207 -0.65 -15.19 -5.59
C ALA A 207 0.73 -14.57 -5.33
N ARG A 208 1.71 -14.90 -6.20
CA ARG A 208 3.09 -14.40 -6.13
C ARG A 208 3.24 -13.06 -6.84
N THR A 209 2.45 -12.82 -7.87
CA THR A 209 2.49 -11.60 -8.67
C THR A 209 1.08 -11.05 -8.88
N VAL A 210 0.99 -9.72 -8.89
CA VAL A 210 -0.20 -8.99 -9.31
C VAL A 210 0.16 -8.11 -10.49
N GLY A 211 -0.43 -8.41 -11.66
CA GLY A 211 -0.11 -7.78 -12.93
C GLY A 211 -0.63 -6.35 -13.06
N VAL A 212 -0.25 -5.74 -14.19
CA VAL A 212 -0.62 -4.37 -14.54
C VAL A 212 -2.14 -4.19 -14.54
N MET A 213 -2.64 -3.16 -13.85
CA MET A 213 -4.09 -2.85 -13.78
C MET A 213 -4.97 -4.02 -13.28
N ALA A 214 -4.39 -5.05 -12.63
CA ALA A 214 -5.11 -6.26 -12.26
C ALA A 214 -6.37 -5.99 -11.40
N PHE A 215 -6.31 -5.00 -10.51
CA PHE A 215 -7.42 -4.48 -9.70
C PHE A 215 -7.60 -2.98 -9.89
N GLY A 216 -7.05 -2.38 -10.96
CA GLY A 216 -7.24 -0.96 -11.22
C GLY A 216 -8.75 -0.68 -11.34
N HIS A 217 -9.23 0.42 -10.78
CA HIS A 217 -10.67 0.73 -10.77
C HIS A 217 -10.99 2.17 -11.24
N ALA A 218 -12.18 2.40 -11.80
CA ALA A 218 -12.76 3.74 -11.85
C ALA A 218 -12.98 4.27 -10.41
N PRO A 219 -13.52 5.46 -10.18
CA PRO A 219 -13.93 5.83 -8.83
C PRO A 219 -14.91 4.79 -8.23
N TYR A 220 -14.96 4.69 -6.91
CA TYR A 220 -15.90 3.83 -6.16
C TYR A 220 -15.63 2.33 -6.06
N ALA A 221 -14.38 1.87 -6.24
CA ALA A 221 -14.01 0.49 -5.89
C ALA A 221 -14.39 0.17 -4.44
N ARG A 222 -14.86 -1.05 -4.13
CA ARG A 222 -15.36 -1.40 -2.79
C ARG A 222 -14.35 -2.15 -1.91
N LEU A 223 -13.17 -2.46 -2.44
CA LEU A 223 -12.17 -3.24 -1.72
C LEU A 223 -11.61 -2.45 -0.53
N ALA A 224 -11.79 -2.96 0.68
CA ALA A 224 -11.41 -2.25 1.91
C ALA A 224 -10.05 -2.67 2.47
N VAL A 225 -9.67 -3.94 2.30
CA VAL A 225 -8.43 -4.51 2.82
C VAL A 225 -7.80 -5.40 1.75
N VAL A 226 -6.51 -5.21 1.50
CA VAL A 226 -5.68 -6.07 0.67
C VAL A 226 -4.64 -6.75 1.56
N TYR A 227 -4.71 -8.07 1.61
CA TYR A 227 -3.70 -8.91 2.24
C TYR A 227 -3.24 -9.96 1.23
N LEU A 228 -2.01 -9.83 0.73
CA LEU A 228 -1.41 -10.73 -0.25
C LEU A 228 -0.12 -11.29 0.31
N PRO A 229 -0.19 -12.39 1.08
CA PRO A 229 0.94 -12.85 1.86
C PRO A 229 2.08 -13.47 1.05
N SER A 230 1.78 -14.00 -0.13
CA SER A 230 2.77 -14.62 -1.02
C SER A 230 3.27 -13.67 -2.11
N ALA A 231 2.67 -12.49 -2.27
CA ALA A 231 3.01 -11.59 -3.34
C ALA A 231 4.44 -11.06 -3.13
N THR A 232 5.31 -11.28 -4.13
CA THR A 232 6.68 -10.76 -4.16
C THR A 232 6.79 -9.51 -5.02
N ALA A 233 5.86 -9.28 -5.94
CA ALA A 233 5.83 -8.10 -6.80
C ALA A 233 4.39 -7.63 -7.08
N ILE A 234 4.18 -6.31 -6.98
CA ILE A 234 2.94 -5.63 -7.35
C ILE A 234 3.22 -4.74 -8.56
N GLY A 235 2.55 -5.03 -9.67
CA GLY A 235 2.77 -4.38 -10.95
C GLY A 235 2.17 -2.98 -11.06
N ARG A 236 2.54 -2.31 -12.16
CA ARG A 236 2.13 -0.94 -12.47
C ARG A 236 0.61 -0.76 -12.45
N HIS A 237 0.12 0.28 -11.78
CA HIS A 237 -1.32 0.58 -11.60
C HIS A 237 -2.17 -0.56 -10.98
N ALA A 238 -1.58 -1.60 -10.39
CA ALA A 238 -2.30 -2.82 -10.00
C ALA A 238 -3.54 -2.59 -9.13
N PHE A 239 -3.50 -1.65 -8.19
CA PHE A 239 -4.60 -1.27 -7.29
C PHE A 239 -4.97 0.21 -7.42
N ARG A 240 -4.62 0.85 -8.54
CA ARG A 240 -4.94 2.25 -8.78
C ARG A 240 -6.43 2.52 -8.57
N ARG A 241 -6.75 3.65 -7.93
CA ARG A 241 -8.13 4.13 -7.71
C ARG A 241 -9.02 3.21 -6.90
N ASN A 242 -8.43 2.32 -6.10
CA ASN A 242 -9.17 1.62 -5.04
C ASN A 242 -9.45 2.58 -3.88
N GLN A 243 -10.34 3.56 -4.09
CA GLN A 243 -10.58 4.69 -3.18
C GLN A 243 -11.29 4.33 -1.86
N TYR A 244 -11.73 3.08 -1.68
CA TYR A 244 -12.22 2.57 -0.39
C TYR A 244 -11.20 1.70 0.34
N LEU A 245 -10.02 1.47 -0.24
CA LEU A 245 -8.96 0.70 0.37
C LEU A 245 -8.45 1.45 1.61
N VAL A 246 -8.49 0.79 2.77
CA VAL A 246 -8.09 1.34 4.06
C VAL A 246 -6.76 0.75 4.52
N LYS A 247 -6.51 -0.53 4.23
CA LYS A 247 -5.33 -1.27 4.68
C LYS A 247 -4.72 -2.09 3.55
N VAL A 248 -3.39 -2.09 3.48
CA VAL A 248 -2.60 -2.96 2.63
C VAL A 248 -1.55 -3.66 3.49
N ASN A 249 -1.44 -4.98 3.35
CA ASN A 249 -0.40 -5.80 3.98
C ASN A 249 0.20 -6.78 2.96
N LEU A 250 1.48 -6.58 2.65
CA LEU A 250 2.26 -7.28 1.61
C LEU A 250 3.59 -7.78 2.21
N PRO A 251 3.56 -8.78 3.12
CA PRO A 251 4.71 -9.12 3.95
C PRO A 251 5.91 -9.66 3.16
N ARG A 252 5.72 -10.15 1.94
CA ARG A 252 6.77 -10.70 1.07
C ARG A 252 7.09 -9.85 -0.16
N ALA A 253 6.39 -8.75 -0.38
CA ALA A 253 6.62 -7.92 -1.57
C ALA A 253 8.00 -7.29 -1.49
N ALA A 254 8.83 -7.49 -2.51
CA ALA A 254 10.11 -6.82 -2.69
C ALA A 254 9.97 -5.55 -3.54
N THR A 255 9.01 -5.54 -4.47
CA THR A 255 8.73 -4.40 -5.35
C THR A 255 7.26 -4.04 -5.41
N VAL A 256 7.00 -2.74 -5.43
CA VAL A 256 5.70 -2.13 -5.75
C VAL A 256 5.95 -1.07 -6.80
N ASP A 257 5.43 -1.32 -8.00
CA ASP A 257 5.78 -0.58 -9.20
C ASP A 257 5.00 0.73 -9.34
N GLU A 258 5.23 1.45 -10.43
CA GLU A 258 4.68 2.79 -10.65
C GLU A 258 3.14 2.82 -10.53
N PHE A 259 2.62 3.84 -9.86
CA PHE A 259 1.18 4.08 -9.68
C PHE A 259 0.39 2.92 -9.07
N ALA A 260 1.05 1.90 -8.50
CA ALA A 260 0.39 0.67 -8.06
C ALA A 260 -0.78 0.92 -7.09
N PHE A 261 -0.68 1.93 -6.22
CA PHE A 261 -1.75 2.36 -5.30
C PHE A 261 -2.05 3.87 -5.44
N ASP A 262 -1.85 4.44 -6.64
CA ASP A 262 -2.21 5.84 -6.95
C ASP A 262 -3.73 6.05 -6.75
N ASP A 263 -4.11 7.19 -6.17
CA ASP A 263 -5.52 7.57 -5.93
C ASP A 263 -6.27 6.54 -5.06
N THR A 264 -5.57 5.99 -4.07
CA THR A 264 -6.18 5.20 -2.98
C THR A 264 -6.52 6.12 -1.80
N SER A 265 -7.39 7.10 -2.05
CA SER A 265 -7.68 8.26 -1.19
C SER A 265 -8.15 8.00 0.25
N ARG A 266 -8.47 6.75 0.60
CA ARG A 266 -8.83 6.33 1.97
C ARG A 266 -7.79 5.41 2.61
N LEU A 267 -6.66 5.15 1.94
CA LEU A 267 -5.62 4.27 2.45
C LEU A 267 -5.01 4.90 3.70
N ARG A 268 -5.14 4.20 4.84
CA ARG A 268 -4.64 4.66 6.14
C ARG A 268 -3.35 3.96 6.53
N TYR A 269 -3.21 2.69 6.15
CA TYR A 269 -2.12 1.84 6.63
C TYR A 269 -1.55 1.00 5.50
N PHE A 270 -0.23 1.07 5.33
CA PHE A 270 0.50 0.30 4.34
C PHE A 270 1.67 -0.44 5.00
N ALA A 271 1.63 -1.77 5.00
CA ALA A 271 2.68 -2.62 5.54
C ALA A 271 3.28 -3.48 4.43
N ALA A 272 4.61 -3.42 4.28
CA ALA A 272 5.35 -4.30 3.38
C ALA A 272 6.76 -4.51 3.93
N ALA A 273 6.89 -5.49 4.84
CA ALA A 273 8.09 -5.67 5.67
C ALA A 273 9.37 -5.99 4.88
N ASN A 274 9.22 -6.57 3.68
CA ASN A 274 10.33 -6.92 2.80
C ASN A 274 10.48 -6.00 1.58
N LEU A 275 9.74 -4.90 1.53
CA LEU A 275 9.75 -4.01 0.37
C LEU A 275 11.10 -3.29 0.27
N GLU A 276 11.72 -3.38 -0.90
CA GLU A 276 13.00 -2.74 -1.20
C GLU A 276 12.81 -1.49 -2.08
N SER A 277 11.80 -1.51 -2.97
CA SER A 277 11.55 -0.43 -3.93
C SER A 277 10.07 -0.06 -4.04
N LEU A 278 9.81 1.25 -4.01
CA LEU A 278 8.53 1.88 -4.35
C LEU A 278 8.71 2.76 -5.59
N GLY A 279 7.96 2.46 -6.64
CA GLY A 279 8.02 3.15 -7.92
C GLY A 279 7.44 4.56 -7.92
N ARG A 280 7.52 5.21 -9.08
CA ARG A 280 6.93 6.53 -9.34
C ARG A 280 5.44 6.55 -8.98
N ASN A 281 4.99 7.54 -8.21
CA ASN A 281 3.59 7.73 -7.82
C ASN A 281 2.95 6.49 -7.13
N ALA A 282 3.73 5.55 -6.60
CA ALA A 282 3.20 4.27 -6.11
C ALA A 282 2.16 4.41 -4.99
N LEU A 283 2.28 5.42 -4.12
CA LEU A 283 1.35 5.74 -3.01
C LEU A 283 0.86 7.20 -3.08
N ASN A 284 0.81 7.75 -4.29
CA ASN A 284 0.36 9.11 -4.55
C ASN A 284 -1.16 9.25 -4.31
N ASP A 285 -1.59 10.45 -3.91
CA ASP A 285 -3.00 10.82 -3.78
C ASP A 285 -3.77 9.90 -2.81
N THR A 286 -3.07 9.50 -1.75
CA THR A 286 -3.60 8.61 -0.71
C THR A 286 -4.45 9.36 0.31
N HIS A 287 -4.28 10.68 0.47
CA HIS A 287 -5.02 11.63 1.32
C HIS A 287 -5.25 11.28 2.82
N ALA A 288 -5.18 10.03 3.24
CA ALA A 288 -5.56 9.57 4.57
C ALA A 288 -4.49 8.70 5.24
N LEU A 289 -3.33 8.53 4.62
CA LEU A 289 -2.26 7.65 5.13
C LEU A 289 -1.83 8.12 6.51
N ARG A 290 -1.84 7.23 7.50
CA ARG A 290 -1.49 7.54 8.89
C ARG A 290 -0.15 6.93 9.27
N ALA A 291 0.13 5.74 8.77
CA ALA A 291 1.34 5.01 9.10
C ALA A 291 1.75 4.07 7.96
N VAL A 292 3.06 3.88 7.83
CA VAL A 292 3.69 2.90 6.92
C VAL A 292 4.67 2.02 7.68
N HIS A 293 4.80 0.75 7.29
CA HIS A 293 5.81 -0.17 7.81
C HIS A 293 6.68 -0.71 6.68
N LEU A 294 7.82 -0.04 6.47
CA LEU A 294 8.73 -0.23 5.33
C LEU A 294 10.20 -0.36 5.79
N PRO A 295 10.54 -1.31 6.67
CA PRO A 295 11.85 -1.35 7.34
C PRO A 295 13.02 -1.71 6.41
N LYS A 296 12.78 -2.33 5.26
CA LYS A 296 13.81 -2.73 4.29
C LYS A 296 13.88 -1.84 3.04
N LEU A 297 13.05 -0.81 2.96
CA LEU A 297 12.95 0.04 1.78
C LEU A 297 14.26 0.78 1.55
N THR A 298 14.85 0.65 0.35
CA THR A 298 16.11 1.31 -0.04
C THR A 298 15.87 2.42 -1.08
N TYR A 299 14.78 2.35 -1.84
CA TYR A 299 14.48 3.32 -2.90
C TYR A 299 13.03 3.84 -2.85
N LEU A 300 12.88 5.15 -3.04
CA LEU A 300 11.61 5.84 -3.22
C LEU A 300 11.60 6.65 -4.52
N GLY A 301 10.68 6.30 -5.42
CA GLY A 301 10.53 6.90 -6.73
C GLY A 301 9.87 8.28 -6.74
N ILE A 302 9.81 8.85 -7.94
CA ILE A 302 9.29 10.20 -8.21
C ILE A 302 7.84 10.35 -7.72
N ASN A 303 7.51 11.43 -7.01
CA ASN A 303 6.17 11.72 -6.48
C ASN A 303 5.55 10.54 -5.68
N CYS A 304 6.35 9.65 -5.07
CA CYS A 304 5.85 8.41 -4.47
C CYS A 304 4.73 8.64 -3.46
N PHE A 305 4.83 9.69 -2.62
CA PHE A 305 3.87 10.01 -1.58
C PHE A 305 3.24 11.41 -1.75
N ASP A 306 3.17 11.93 -2.96
CA ASP A 306 2.55 13.25 -3.17
C ASP A 306 1.06 13.24 -2.76
N LEU A 307 0.56 14.40 -2.32
CA LEU A 307 -0.81 14.64 -1.83
C LEU A 307 -1.24 13.73 -0.68
N ASN A 308 -0.41 13.65 0.37
CA ASN A 308 -0.66 12.84 1.55
C ASN A 308 -1.26 13.62 2.72
N GLY A 309 -2.44 13.22 3.18
CA GLY A 309 -3.13 13.90 4.28
C GLY A 309 -4.00 15.06 3.81
N ASP A 310 -4.78 15.59 4.74
CA ASP A 310 -5.53 16.83 4.58
C ASP A 310 -5.30 17.73 5.80
N ALA A 311 -4.85 18.95 5.53
CA ALA A 311 -4.52 19.93 6.55
C ALA A 311 -5.76 20.39 7.32
N ALA A 312 -6.92 20.45 6.65
CA ALA A 312 -8.18 20.89 7.26
C ALA A 312 -8.71 19.86 8.26
N SER A 313 -8.72 18.57 7.89
CA SER A 313 -9.10 17.48 8.80
C SER A 313 -8.00 17.03 9.77
N GLY A 314 -6.76 17.51 9.59
CA GLY A 314 -5.62 17.08 10.40
C GLY A 314 -5.21 15.62 10.17
N THR A 315 -5.64 15.02 9.05
CA THR A 315 -5.30 13.64 8.66
C THR A 315 -3.95 13.59 7.95
N GLY A 316 -3.22 12.49 8.10
CA GLY A 316 -1.93 12.30 7.44
C GLY A 316 -0.86 11.73 8.36
N LEU A 317 0.22 11.25 7.73
CA LEU A 317 1.32 10.60 8.40
C LEU A 317 2.18 11.65 9.12
N LYS A 318 2.51 11.39 10.39
CA LYS A 318 3.26 12.34 11.24
C LYS A 318 4.75 12.06 11.29
N VAL A 319 5.15 10.79 11.26
CA VAL A 319 6.55 10.36 11.32
C VAL A 319 6.79 9.37 10.20
N LEU A 320 7.74 9.68 9.32
CA LEU A 320 8.18 8.79 8.26
C LEU A 320 9.47 8.11 8.68
N ARG A 321 9.35 6.87 9.15
CA ARG A 321 10.45 6.03 9.63
C ARG A 321 10.94 5.10 8.53
N LEU A 322 12.13 5.36 7.99
CA LEU A 322 12.72 4.63 6.86
C LEU A 322 14.20 4.26 7.14
N PRO A 323 14.47 3.27 8.01
CA PRO A 323 15.82 2.97 8.52
C PRO A 323 16.85 2.58 7.44
N LYS A 324 16.40 1.99 6.34
CA LYS A 324 17.26 1.45 5.27
C LYS A 324 17.20 2.23 3.97
N LEU A 325 16.45 3.33 3.93
CA LEU A 325 16.31 4.14 2.73
C LEU A 325 17.66 4.68 2.31
N GLN A 326 18.01 4.55 1.03
CA GLN A 326 19.29 5.00 0.46
C GLN A 326 19.10 6.14 -0.54
N THR A 327 18.02 6.11 -1.34
CA THR A 327 17.80 7.05 -2.44
C THR A 327 16.37 7.58 -2.45
N LEU A 328 16.23 8.91 -2.50
CA LEU A 328 14.99 9.63 -2.76
C LEU A 328 15.05 10.31 -4.13
N ASP A 329 14.09 9.99 -5.00
CA ASP A 329 13.90 10.70 -6.25
C ASP A 329 13.10 12.00 -6.12
N LYS A 330 12.93 12.69 -7.25
CA LYS A 330 12.20 13.95 -7.34
C LYS A 330 10.86 13.90 -6.61
N ASN A 331 10.59 14.88 -5.76
CA ASN A 331 9.30 15.02 -5.07
C ASN A 331 8.87 13.75 -4.29
N ALA A 332 9.79 12.86 -3.90
CA ALA A 332 9.41 11.59 -3.28
C ALA A 332 8.65 11.78 -1.95
N ILE A 333 9.03 12.80 -1.17
CA ILE A 333 8.40 13.20 0.10
C ILE A 333 7.91 14.65 -0.05
N THR A 334 6.82 14.83 -0.79
CA THR A 334 6.19 16.15 -0.98
C THR A 334 4.74 16.17 -0.53
N GLY A 335 4.24 17.34 -0.14
CA GLY A 335 2.81 17.56 0.04
C GLY A 335 2.19 16.81 1.21
N PHE A 336 2.97 16.38 2.20
CA PHE A 336 2.41 15.82 3.42
C PHE A 336 1.81 16.92 4.30
N ALA A 337 0.49 16.88 4.48
CA ALA A 337 -0.22 17.86 5.29
C ALA A 337 0.20 17.86 6.78
N ASN A 338 0.63 16.69 7.29
CA ASN A 338 0.83 16.45 8.72
C ASN A 338 2.19 15.84 9.11
N LEU A 339 3.10 15.66 8.16
CA LEU A 339 4.43 15.12 8.43
C LEU A 339 5.23 16.09 9.30
N ARG A 340 5.81 15.59 10.39
CA ARG A 340 6.61 16.34 11.37
C ARG A 340 8.07 15.91 11.36
N GLN A 341 8.32 14.62 11.12
CA GLN A 341 9.66 14.06 11.15
C GLN A 341 9.88 13.08 9.99
N VAL A 342 11.00 13.25 9.30
CA VAL A 342 11.60 12.19 8.47
C VAL A 342 12.80 11.62 9.21
N TRP A 343 12.78 10.32 9.48
CA TRP A 343 13.89 9.59 10.10
C TRP A 343 14.41 8.56 9.11
N ALA A 344 15.57 8.85 8.50
CA ALA A 344 16.17 8.06 7.43
C ALA A 344 17.70 8.01 7.59
N PRO A 345 18.23 7.31 8.62
CA PRO A 345 19.65 7.31 8.94
C PRO A 345 20.57 6.82 7.81
N ALA A 346 20.09 5.89 6.98
CA ALA A 346 20.85 5.32 5.86
C ALA A 346 20.74 6.12 4.55
N LEU A 347 19.98 7.23 4.53
CA LEU A 347 19.72 7.99 3.31
C LEU A 347 21.02 8.58 2.78
N THR A 348 21.41 8.26 1.55
CA THR A 348 22.67 8.72 0.94
C THR A 348 22.46 9.81 -0.12
N THR A 349 21.39 9.70 -0.89
CA THR A 349 21.11 10.59 -2.03
C THR A 349 19.69 11.12 -1.95
N ALA A 350 19.56 12.44 -1.96
CA ALA A 350 18.30 13.14 -2.06
C ALA A 350 18.31 13.97 -3.35
N TRP A 351 17.51 13.58 -4.34
CA TRP A 351 17.43 14.30 -5.61
C TRP A 351 16.56 15.56 -5.51
N HIS A 352 16.40 16.25 -6.63
CA HIS A 352 15.78 17.57 -6.66
C HIS A 352 14.37 17.60 -6.10
N ASP A 353 14.05 18.61 -5.28
CA ASP A 353 12.73 18.76 -4.66
C ASP A 353 12.26 17.55 -3.82
N SER A 354 13.15 16.63 -3.42
CA SER A 354 12.77 15.34 -2.84
C SER A 354 12.09 15.40 -1.47
N ILE A 355 12.33 16.43 -0.67
CA ILE A 355 11.67 16.66 0.64
C ILE A 355 11.10 18.07 0.65
N THR A 356 9.94 18.30 0.02
CA THR A 356 9.43 19.66 -0.22
C THR A 356 7.96 19.84 0.13
N ASN A 357 7.52 21.09 0.31
CA ASN A 357 6.09 21.42 0.48
C ASN A 357 5.39 20.66 1.63
N ASN A 358 6.10 20.33 2.71
CA ASN A 358 5.53 19.72 3.90
C ASN A 358 5.37 20.79 4.99
N PRO A 359 4.18 21.43 5.11
CA PRO A 359 4.01 22.63 5.94
C PRO A 359 4.22 22.41 7.43
N ARG A 360 4.18 21.16 7.91
CA ARG A 360 4.37 20.79 9.33
C ARG A 360 5.69 20.07 9.61
N LEU A 361 6.52 19.83 8.60
CA LEU A 361 7.79 19.10 8.76
C LEU A 361 8.75 19.97 9.56
N SER A 362 9.14 19.53 10.76
CA SER A 362 10.05 20.25 11.63
C SER A 362 11.46 19.67 11.66
N THR A 363 11.57 18.35 11.45
CA THR A 363 12.83 17.62 11.64
C THR A 363 13.11 16.64 10.51
N VAL A 364 14.33 16.66 9.99
CA VAL A 364 14.88 15.60 9.14
C VAL A 364 16.12 15.03 9.82
N TYR A 365 16.14 13.73 10.09
CA TYR A 365 17.32 13.00 10.57
C TYR A 365 17.87 12.12 9.45
N ALA A 366 18.99 12.53 8.87
CA ALA A 366 19.63 11.87 7.73
C ALA A 366 21.17 11.95 7.81
N PRO A 367 21.81 11.40 8.85
CA PRO A 367 23.27 11.43 8.99
C PRO A 367 24.03 10.77 7.84
N GLY A 368 23.43 9.82 7.12
CA GLY A 368 24.03 9.18 5.96
C GLY A 368 24.12 10.05 4.70
N LEU A 369 23.49 11.23 4.68
CA LEU A 369 23.23 11.99 3.46
C LEU A 369 24.53 12.54 2.88
N ARG A 370 24.84 12.16 1.62
CA ARG A 370 26.09 12.51 0.92
C ARG A 370 25.88 13.37 -0.32
N LYS A 371 24.69 13.33 -0.94
CA LYS A 371 24.42 14.07 -2.18
C LYS A 371 23.07 14.76 -2.11
N LEU A 372 23.08 16.07 -2.35
CA LEU A 372 21.90 16.93 -2.40
C LEU A 372 21.69 17.46 -3.83
N GLY A 373 20.52 17.20 -4.41
CA GLY A 373 20.04 17.86 -5.62
C GLY A 373 19.51 19.28 -5.34
N PRO A 374 19.05 19.99 -6.38
CA PRO A 374 18.50 21.33 -6.22
C PRO A 374 17.21 21.32 -5.38
N ARG A 375 17.04 22.33 -4.50
CA ARG A 375 15.82 22.57 -3.70
C ARG A 375 15.37 21.39 -2.83
N VAL A 376 16.28 20.54 -2.36
CA VAL A 376 15.94 19.31 -1.62
C VAL A 376 14.99 19.56 -0.45
N PHE A 377 15.13 20.69 0.25
CA PHE A 377 14.35 21.04 1.44
C PHE A 377 13.39 22.24 1.25
N ALA A 378 13.12 22.64 0.01
CA ALA A 378 12.33 23.84 -0.28
C ALA A 378 10.89 23.78 0.28
N ASN A 379 10.35 24.94 0.65
CA ASN A 379 8.93 25.13 1.00
C ASN A 379 8.43 24.30 2.21
N ASN A 380 9.33 23.87 3.10
CA ASN A 380 8.94 23.30 4.39
C ASN A 380 8.92 24.41 5.46
N ALA A 381 7.83 25.16 5.55
CA ALA A 381 7.74 26.37 6.39
C ALA A 381 8.01 26.13 7.89
N ALA A 382 7.73 24.93 8.38
CA ALA A 382 7.96 24.53 9.76
C ALA A 382 9.35 23.89 10.01
N LEU A 383 10.18 23.72 8.99
CA LEU A 383 11.46 23.00 9.14
C LEU A 383 12.41 23.82 10.03
N ARG A 384 12.97 23.17 11.05
CA ARG A 384 13.86 23.78 12.04
C ARG A 384 15.21 23.07 12.10
N SER A 385 15.21 21.75 11.98
CA SER A 385 16.43 20.96 12.16
C SER A 385 16.61 19.94 11.04
N VAL A 386 17.79 19.95 10.44
CA VAL A 386 18.28 18.85 9.60
C VAL A 386 19.56 18.32 10.23
N TYR A 387 19.56 17.05 10.61
CA TYR A 387 20.69 16.37 11.23
C TYR A 387 21.47 15.57 10.19
N LEU A 388 22.74 15.92 10.02
CA LEU A 388 23.67 15.38 9.02
C LEU A 388 24.85 14.69 9.73
N GLY A 389 25.62 13.89 8.98
CA GLY A 389 26.72 13.09 9.54
C GLY A 389 28.05 13.85 9.60
N ALA A 390 29.11 13.15 10.02
CA ALA A 390 30.43 13.75 10.22
C ALA A 390 31.11 14.32 8.95
N ARG A 391 30.58 14.05 7.74
CA ARG A 391 31.09 14.71 6.52
C ARG A 391 29.95 15.44 5.82
N PRO A 392 30.16 16.70 5.42
CA PRO A 392 29.16 17.45 4.69
C PRO A 392 28.78 16.77 3.37
N PRO A 393 27.52 16.85 2.94
CA PRO A 393 27.11 16.35 1.64
C PRO A 393 27.65 17.23 0.51
N ALA A 394 27.94 16.61 -0.64
CA ALA A 394 28.09 17.31 -1.90
C ALA A 394 26.75 17.93 -2.32
N GLN A 395 26.80 19.13 -2.89
CA GLN A 395 25.62 19.96 -3.12
C GLN A 395 25.55 20.43 -4.56
N ASP A 396 24.35 20.35 -5.11
CA ASP A 396 23.95 21.18 -6.24
C ASP A 396 23.97 22.69 -5.86
N PRO A 397 24.28 23.61 -6.78
CA PRO A 397 24.28 25.05 -6.52
C PRO A 397 22.99 25.62 -5.91
N ALA A 398 21.85 24.97 -6.13
CA ALA A 398 20.55 25.38 -5.58
C ALA A 398 20.04 24.46 -4.46
N ALA A 399 20.91 23.65 -3.82
CA ALA A 399 20.50 22.61 -2.87
C ALA A 399 19.56 23.10 -1.75
N PHE A 400 19.83 24.28 -1.18
CA PHE A 400 19.04 24.89 -0.10
C PHE A 400 18.15 26.05 -0.57
N THR A 401 18.03 26.31 -1.87
CA THR A 401 17.11 27.33 -2.37
C THR A 401 15.67 27.03 -1.93
N GLY A 402 14.95 28.04 -1.44
CA GLY A 402 13.58 27.90 -0.92
C GLY A 402 13.49 27.45 0.54
N THR A 403 14.61 27.40 1.27
CA THR A 403 14.64 27.22 2.73
C THR A 403 14.62 28.57 3.45
N ASP A 404 14.16 28.60 4.70
CA ASP A 404 14.11 29.82 5.53
C ASP A 404 15.35 29.90 6.43
N ALA A 405 16.30 30.78 6.10
CA ALA A 405 17.55 30.95 6.83
C ALA A 405 17.37 31.43 8.28
N SER A 406 16.25 32.09 8.58
CA SER A 406 15.97 32.58 9.94
C SER A 406 15.49 31.47 10.89
N LYS A 407 15.11 30.31 10.35
CA LYS A 407 14.47 29.22 11.11
C LYS A 407 15.20 27.90 11.04
N LEU A 408 15.82 27.58 9.90
CA LEU A 408 16.48 26.30 9.68
C LEU A 408 17.91 26.30 10.19
N THR A 409 18.24 25.29 11.00
CA THR A 409 19.59 24.96 11.45
C THR A 409 20.01 23.59 10.92
N LEU A 410 21.21 23.50 10.35
CA LEU A 410 21.87 22.26 9.98
C LEU A 410 22.75 21.81 11.15
N HIS A 411 22.53 20.60 11.65
CA HIS A 411 23.25 20.02 12.78
C HIS A 411 24.21 18.95 12.28
N HIS A 412 25.43 18.90 12.81
CA HIS A 412 26.44 17.89 12.50
C HIS A 412 27.25 17.52 13.76
N PRO A 413 27.87 16.33 13.83
CA PRO A 413 28.64 15.90 15.00
C PRO A 413 30.05 16.50 15.08
N GLY A 414 30.29 17.67 14.47
CA GLY A 414 31.62 18.31 14.44
C GLY A 414 32.57 17.83 13.34
N GLY A 415 33.79 18.38 13.35
CA GLY A 415 34.94 17.97 12.54
C GLY A 415 35.37 18.95 11.43
N ASP A 416 36.68 18.93 11.11
CA ASP A 416 37.34 19.78 10.11
C ASP A 416 36.60 19.92 8.75
N PRO A 417 35.96 18.87 8.19
CA PRO A 417 35.27 18.98 6.91
C PRO A 417 34.15 20.05 6.87
N TRP A 418 33.59 20.43 8.03
CA TRP A 418 32.50 21.40 8.11
C TRP A 418 32.97 22.86 8.12
N ALA A 419 34.25 23.14 8.41
CA ALA A 419 34.77 24.51 8.53
C ALA A 419 34.59 25.34 7.24
N SER A 420 34.79 24.70 6.08
CA SER A 420 34.65 25.32 4.76
C SER A 420 33.25 25.16 4.16
N PHE A 421 32.37 24.40 4.82
CA PHE A 421 31.04 24.13 4.29
C PHE A 421 30.19 25.40 4.27
N ARG A 422 29.59 25.68 3.11
CA ARG A 422 28.65 26.79 2.91
C ARG A 422 27.40 26.25 2.24
N PRO A 423 26.21 26.36 2.85
CA PRO A 423 24.98 25.86 2.25
C PRO A 423 24.67 26.54 0.90
N ALA A 424 24.76 25.77 -0.19
CA ALA A 424 24.56 26.25 -1.55
C ALA A 424 23.11 26.69 -1.80
N GLY A 425 22.93 27.84 -2.43
CA GLY A 425 21.62 28.42 -2.70
C GLY A 425 20.94 29.08 -1.48
N ASN A 426 21.56 29.03 -0.29
CA ASN A 426 21.14 29.78 0.89
C ASN A 426 22.28 29.90 1.92
N ALA A 427 23.26 30.78 1.67
CA ALA A 427 24.46 30.92 2.50
C ALA A 427 24.20 31.43 3.92
N GLY A 428 23.01 31.99 4.20
CA GLY A 428 22.63 32.48 5.53
C GLY A 428 22.17 31.39 6.50
N LEU A 429 22.09 30.13 6.07
CA LEU A 429 21.69 29.03 6.93
C LEU A 429 22.68 28.79 8.07
N ARG A 430 22.14 28.64 9.28
CA ARG A 430 22.93 28.32 10.46
C ARG A 430 23.41 26.86 10.37
N VAL A 431 24.70 26.66 10.56
CA VAL A 431 25.35 25.34 10.65
C VAL A 431 25.98 25.23 12.03
N VAL A 432 25.62 24.21 12.81
CA VAL A 432 26.08 24.02 14.19
C VAL A 432 26.57 22.61 14.44
N GLU A 433 27.62 22.54 15.25
CA GLU A 433 28.06 21.32 15.90
C GLU A 433 27.11 20.96 17.06
N GLN A 434 26.77 19.67 17.18
CA GLN A 434 25.87 19.15 18.20
C GLN A 434 26.51 18.98 19.58
#